data_AF-A0AAV4XBL0-F1
#
_entry.id   AF-A0AAV4XBL0-F1
#
_cell.length_a   1.000
_cell.length_b   1.000
_cell.length_c   1.000
_cell.angle_alpha   90.00
_cell.angle_beta   90.00
_cell.angle_gamma   90.00
#
_symmetry.space_group_name_H-M   'P 1'
#
loop_
_entity.id
_entity.type
_entity.pdbx_description
1 polymer ?
#
loop_
_entity_poly.entity_id
_entity_poly.type
_entity_poly.pdbx_seq_one_letter_code
_entity_poly.pdbx_strand_id
1 'polypeptide(L)'
;MGGRGRGRGSMSFRRLGFGTEDVLPPSNQPPPNFPPRQFKPIPLLRGKKYEYSLTLKQDLRSSFKEFGYCVPPVSMVKDIERYTDKYQPIPVADQVEYDKRLFPKELFEQAPKKRRKVTKLAKKKEVAAVEKLEVLEKKEKEGDAEEEEKEEEEGEEILEDEELEEETDYVANYFDNGESFLDEEEDNDDGYVF
;
A
#
# COMPACT_ATOMS: atom_id res chain seq x y z
N MET A 1 29.22 -21.10 -35.53
CA MET A 1 30.32 -21.16 -34.55
C MET A 1 30.72 -19.72 -34.22
N GLY A 2 30.35 -19.09 -33.11
CA GLY A 2 30.13 -19.57 -31.75
C GLY A 2 31.28 -19.06 -30.88
N GLY A 3 31.14 -17.85 -30.29
CA GLY A 3 32.11 -17.34 -29.32
C GLY A 3 32.23 -15.81 -29.25
N ARG A 4 31.25 -15.13 -28.64
CA ARG A 4 31.40 -13.75 -28.16
C ARG A 4 32.03 -13.75 -26.76
N GLY A 5 33.05 -12.89 -26.56
CA GLY A 5 33.31 -12.25 -25.26
C GLY A 5 34.35 -12.90 -24.34
N ARG A 6 35.39 -12.12 -24.01
CA ARG A 6 35.91 -11.83 -22.65
C ARG A 6 37.22 -11.07 -22.79
N GLY A 7 37.16 -9.74 -22.70
CA GLY A 7 38.36 -8.91 -22.53
C GLY A 7 39.05 -9.30 -21.21
N ARG A 8 40.28 -9.80 -21.29
CA ARG A 8 41.15 -9.96 -20.13
C ARG A 8 41.50 -8.57 -19.61
N GLY A 9 40.91 -8.16 -18.49
CA GLY A 9 41.36 -6.96 -17.77
C GLY A 9 42.80 -7.15 -17.31
N SER A 10 43.76 -6.58 -18.03
CA SER A 10 45.17 -6.58 -17.65
C SER A 10 45.44 -5.31 -16.84
N MET A 11 45.37 -5.41 -15.51
CA MET A 11 45.94 -4.41 -14.61
C MET A 11 47.26 -4.92 -14.05
N SER A 12 48.30 -4.08 -14.08
CA SER A 12 49.62 -4.40 -13.50
C SER A 12 49.61 -4.16 -11.99
N PHE A 13 49.28 -5.19 -11.21
CA PHE A 13 49.21 -5.12 -9.74
C PHE A 13 50.55 -4.82 -9.06
N ARG A 14 51.68 -5.00 -9.77
CA ARG A 14 53.02 -4.62 -9.30
C ARG A 14 53.15 -3.14 -8.94
N ARG A 15 52.39 -2.24 -9.59
CA ARG A 15 52.37 -0.81 -9.24
C ARG A 15 51.59 -0.52 -7.96
N LEU A 16 50.67 -1.40 -7.57
CA LEU A 16 49.90 -1.33 -6.33
C LEU A 16 50.61 -2.07 -5.17
N GLY A 17 51.81 -2.60 -5.42
CA GLY A 17 52.63 -3.29 -4.42
C GLY A 17 52.38 -4.79 -4.29
N PHE A 18 51.51 -5.39 -5.12
CA PHE A 18 51.31 -6.83 -5.12
C PHE A 18 52.38 -7.54 -5.97
N GLY A 19 53.08 -8.49 -5.35
CA GLY A 19 53.99 -9.44 -5.97
C GLY A 19 53.25 -10.55 -6.74
N THR A 20 54.02 -11.38 -7.44
CA THR A 20 53.50 -12.54 -8.19
C THR A 20 52.98 -13.67 -7.31
N GLU A 21 53.33 -13.67 -6.02
CA GLU A 21 52.95 -14.69 -5.04
C GLU A 21 51.91 -14.15 -4.03
N ASP A 22 51.49 -12.90 -4.17
CA ASP A 22 50.58 -12.27 -3.21
C ASP A 22 49.13 -12.73 -3.45
N VAL A 23 48.52 -13.26 -2.40
CA VAL A 23 47.12 -13.69 -2.41
C VAL A 23 46.22 -12.46 -2.36
N LEU A 24 45.46 -12.25 -3.43
CA LEU A 24 44.42 -11.21 -3.45
C LEU A 24 43.37 -11.55 -2.38
N PRO A 25 42.85 -10.54 -1.64
CA PRO A 25 41.93 -10.78 -0.54
C PRO A 25 40.67 -11.50 -1.05
N PRO A 26 40.37 -12.73 -0.59
CA PRO A 26 39.17 -13.42 -1.00
C PRO A 26 37.96 -12.82 -0.28
N SER A 27 37.02 -12.26 -1.04
CA SER A 27 35.71 -11.82 -0.52
C SER A 27 34.62 -12.46 -1.37
N ASN A 28 34.12 -13.61 -0.92
CA ASN A 28 33.08 -14.38 -1.60
C ASN A 28 31.67 -14.03 -1.11
N GLN A 29 31.57 -13.29 -0.01
CA GLN A 29 30.31 -12.89 0.60
C GLN A 29 30.40 -11.42 1.02
N PRO A 30 29.31 -10.65 0.87
CA PRO A 30 29.25 -9.30 1.38
C PRO A 30 29.41 -9.32 2.90
N PRO A 31 30.00 -8.27 3.50
CA PRO A 31 30.07 -8.16 4.95
C PRO A 31 28.66 -8.17 5.56
N PRO A 32 28.51 -8.69 6.80
CA PRO A 32 27.22 -8.72 7.46
C PRO A 32 26.69 -7.30 7.71
N ASN A 33 25.36 -7.14 7.67
CA ASN A 33 24.69 -5.86 7.93
C ASN A 33 25.03 -5.27 9.31
N PHE A 34 25.30 -6.12 10.29
CA PHE A 34 25.65 -5.74 11.66
C PHE A 34 26.98 -6.38 12.09
N PRO A 35 28.13 -5.77 11.76
CA PRO A 35 29.41 -6.28 12.22
C PRO A 35 29.54 -6.14 13.75
N PRO A 36 30.19 -7.10 14.43
CA PRO A 36 30.35 -7.05 15.89
C PRO A 36 31.18 -5.84 16.30
N ARG A 37 30.66 -5.04 17.23
CA ARG A 37 31.34 -3.86 17.77
C ARG A 37 32.18 -4.24 18.98
N GLN A 38 33.38 -3.68 19.06
CA GLN A 38 34.30 -3.93 20.19
C GLN A 38 33.80 -3.32 21.51
N PHE A 39 33.02 -2.23 21.45
CA PHE A 39 32.54 -1.50 22.63
C PHE A 39 31.02 -1.48 22.72
N LYS A 40 30.50 -1.65 23.94
CA LYS A 40 29.09 -1.52 24.27
C LYS A 40 28.76 -0.05 24.61
N PRO A 41 27.51 0.40 24.40
CA PRO A 41 27.08 1.74 24.81
C PRO A 41 27.12 1.90 26.33
N ILE A 42 27.26 3.14 26.78
CA ILE A 42 27.28 3.51 28.21
C ILE A 42 25.91 3.21 28.83
N PRO A 43 25.85 2.62 30.05
CA PRO A 43 24.59 2.33 30.72
C PRO A 43 23.82 3.62 31.05
N LEU A 44 22.49 3.52 31.09
CA LEU A 44 21.63 4.66 31.40
C LEU A 44 21.85 5.15 32.84
N LEU A 45 21.88 6.47 33.00
CA LEU A 45 21.97 7.12 34.30
C LEU A 45 20.70 6.85 35.10
N ARG A 46 20.86 6.36 36.33
CA ARG A 46 19.76 6.10 37.26
C ARG A 46 19.73 7.17 38.34
N GLY A 47 18.55 7.64 38.69
CA GLY A 47 18.35 8.61 39.76
C GLY A 47 17.03 9.37 39.63
N LYS A 48 16.52 9.86 40.77
CA LYS A 48 15.21 10.52 40.87
C LYS A 48 15.01 11.66 39.88
N LYS A 49 16.06 12.46 39.63
CA LYS A 49 16.03 13.57 38.64
C LYS A 49 15.73 13.06 37.22
N TYR A 50 16.38 11.98 36.80
CA TYR A 50 16.23 11.43 35.46
C TYR A 50 14.89 10.73 35.29
N GLU A 51 14.44 10.02 36.32
CA GLU A 51 13.10 9.40 36.35
C GLU A 51 12.01 10.47 36.27
N TYR A 52 12.11 11.55 37.05
CA TYR A 52 11.17 12.68 36.96
C TYR A 52 11.17 13.32 35.56
N SER A 53 12.33 13.51 34.95
CA SER A 53 12.40 14.04 33.59
C SER A 53 11.78 13.10 32.54
N LEU A 54 11.86 11.79 32.77
CA LEU A 54 11.28 10.76 31.90
C LEU A 54 9.76 10.75 32.03
N THR A 55 9.21 10.79 33.25
CA THR A 55 7.76 10.88 33.47
C THR A 55 7.22 12.17 32.87
N LEU A 56 7.86 13.31 33.15
CA LEU A 56 7.47 14.60 32.58
C LEU A 56 7.50 14.59 31.06
N LYS A 57 8.51 13.95 30.44
CA LYS A 57 8.57 13.80 28.99
C LYS A 57 7.40 12.98 28.45
N GLN A 58 7.01 11.91 29.14
CA GLN A 58 5.86 11.08 28.75
C GLN A 58 4.56 11.87 28.87
N ASP A 59 4.36 12.59 29.97
CA ASP A 59 3.17 13.41 30.20
C ASP A 59 3.03 14.51 29.14
N LEU A 60 4.11 15.25 28.87
CA LEU A 60 4.12 16.26 27.81
C LEU A 60 3.77 15.67 26.45
N ARG A 61 4.25 14.46 26.12
CA ARG A 61 3.92 13.80 24.85
C ARG A 61 2.42 13.51 24.76
N SER A 62 1.80 13.07 25.85
CA SER A 62 0.36 12.84 25.92
C SER A 62 -0.40 14.15 25.78
N SER A 63 -0.05 15.17 26.58
CA SER A 63 -0.67 16.50 26.51
C SER A 63 -0.55 17.13 25.12
N PHE A 64 0.61 17.02 24.46
CA PHE A 64 0.78 17.56 23.10
C PHE A 64 -0.10 16.88 22.05
N LYS A 65 -0.48 15.61 22.23
CA LYS A 65 -1.42 14.93 21.33
C LYS A 65 -2.87 15.36 21.55
N GLU A 66 -3.20 15.73 22.78
CA GLU A 66 -4.54 16.17 23.17
C GLU A 66 -4.78 17.65 22.84
N PHE A 67 -3.72 18.47 22.81
CA PHE A 67 -3.84 19.87 22.43
C PHE A 67 -4.32 20.06 20.99
N GLY A 68 -5.16 21.08 20.78
CA GLY A 68 -5.67 21.49 19.46
C GLY A 68 -4.62 21.94 18.43
N TYR A 69 -3.35 22.07 18.85
CA TYR A 69 -2.23 22.34 17.94
C TYR A 69 -1.74 21.09 17.21
N CYS A 70 -2.08 19.88 17.70
CA CYS A 70 -1.74 18.63 17.05
C CYS A 70 -2.70 18.37 15.88
N VAL A 71 -2.34 18.83 14.69
CA VAL A 71 -3.12 18.60 13.48
C VAL A 71 -2.98 17.13 13.04
N PRO A 72 -4.05 16.31 13.11
CA PRO A 72 -3.98 14.93 12.63
C PRO A 72 -3.81 14.92 11.10
N PRO A 73 -3.20 13.86 10.53
CA PRO A 73 -3.18 13.70 9.09
C PRO A 73 -4.61 13.66 8.54
N VAL A 74 -4.81 14.18 7.32
CA VAL A 74 -6.11 14.17 6.66
C VAL A 74 -6.59 12.72 6.57
N SER A 75 -7.66 12.39 7.29
CA SER A 75 -8.26 11.06 7.20
C SER A 75 -8.79 10.87 5.79
N MET A 76 -8.45 9.74 5.18
CA MET A 76 -8.98 9.39 3.86
C MET A 76 -10.49 9.24 3.97
N VAL A 77 -11.20 9.67 2.92
CA VAL A 77 -12.64 9.45 2.80
C VAL A 77 -12.86 7.94 2.78
N LYS A 78 -13.70 7.43 3.69
CA LYS A 78 -14.05 6.01 3.74
C LYS A 78 -14.78 5.63 2.45
N ASP A 79 -14.52 4.43 1.94
CA ASP A 79 -15.13 3.95 0.68
C ASP A 79 -16.65 3.88 0.73
N ILE A 80 -17.22 3.55 1.90
CA ILE A 80 -18.66 3.37 2.11
C ILE A 80 -19.05 4.02 3.44
N GLU A 81 -20.19 4.72 3.45
CA GLU A 81 -20.81 5.24 4.66
C GLU A 81 -21.41 4.09 5.50
N ARG A 82 -20.93 3.90 6.73
CA ARG A 82 -21.40 2.84 7.63
C ARG A 82 -22.24 3.43 8.76
N TYR A 83 -23.35 2.79 9.09
CA TYR A 83 -24.19 3.21 10.23
C TYR A 83 -23.42 3.21 11.57
N THR A 84 -22.41 2.35 11.69
CA THR A 84 -21.50 2.28 12.84
C THR A 84 -20.75 3.59 13.11
N ASP A 85 -20.50 4.38 12.07
CA ASP A 85 -19.73 5.62 12.18
C ASP A 85 -20.45 6.67 13.03
N LYS A 86 -21.78 6.60 13.11
CA LYS A 86 -22.58 7.48 13.98
C LYS A 86 -22.22 7.38 15.46
N TYR A 87 -21.69 6.22 15.88
CA TYR A 87 -21.31 5.95 17.26
C TYR A 87 -19.80 5.96 17.49
N GLN A 88 -19.01 6.30 16.46
CA GLN A 88 -17.57 6.51 16.57
C GLN A 88 -17.30 8.01 16.52
N PRO A 89 -17.45 8.75 17.63
CA PRO A 89 -17.09 10.16 17.66
C PRO A 89 -15.59 10.26 17.34
N ILE A 90 -15.27 10.95 16.25
CA ILE A 90 -13.89 11.34 15.99
C ILE A 90 -13.53 12.32 17.11
N PRO A 91 -12.45 12.08 17.88
CA PRO A 91 -12.02 13.04 18.88
C PRO A 91 -11.69 14.35 18.16
N VAL A 92 -12.58 15.33 18.33
CA VAL A 92 -12.35 16.68 17.82
C VAL A 92 -11.39 17.31 18.81
N ALA A 93 -10.14 17.54 18.39
CA ALA A 93 -9.21 18.28 19.20
C ALA A 93 -9.80 19.67 19.52
N ASP A 94 -9.51 20.20 20.70
CA ASP A 94 -10.01 21.50 21.13
C ASP A 94 -9.71 22.54 20.03
N GLN A 95 -10.75 23.20 19.52
CA GLN A 95 -10.58 24.18 18.45
C GLN A 95 -9.82 25.38 19.01
N VAL A 96 -8.56 25.54 18.61
CA VAL A 96 -7.75 26.69 19.00
C VAL A 96 -8.24 27.92 18.24
N GLU A 97 -8.66 28.95 18.97
CA GLU A 97 -8.97 30.25 18.40
C GLU A 97 -7.68 31.04 18.14
N TYR A 98 -7.45 31.44 16.89
CA TYR A 98 -6.29 32.24 16.49
C TYR A 98 -6.68 33.70 16.29
N ASP A 99 -5.89 34.63 16.85
CA ASP A 99 -6.05 36.06 16.55
C ASP A 99 -5.54 36.37 15.14
N LYS A 100 -6.47 36.51 14.20
CA LYS A 100 -6.21 36.70 12.76
C LYS A 100 -5.39 37.96 12.45
N ARG A 101 -5.30 38.92 13.38
CA ARG A 101 -4.53 40.16 13.18
C ARG A 101 -3.02 39.92 13.21
N LEU A 102 -2.58 38.88 13.91
CA LEU A 102 -1.16 38.53 14.06
C LEU A 102 -0.62 37.72 12.87
N PHE A 103 -1.51 37.22 12.02
CA PHE A 103 -1.17 36.33 10.92
C PHE A 103 -1.38 37.02 9.57
N PRO A 104 -0.60 36.66 8.54
CA PRO A 104 -0.88 37.07 7.16
C PRO A 104 -2.29 36.67 6.72
N LYS A 105 -2.96 37.55 5.97
CA LYS A 105 -4.34 37.33 5.51
C LYS A 105 -4.50 36.08 4.62
N GLU A 106 -3.46 35.73 3.89
CA GLU A 106 -3.41 34.58 2.97
C GLU A 106 -3.66 33.22 3.66
N LEU A 107 -3.39 33.11 4.97
CA LEU A 107 -3.64 31.88 5.71
C LEU A 107 -5.14 31.60 5.90
N PHE A 108 -5.98 32.64 5.89
CA PHE A 108 -7.42 32.52 6.11
C PHE A 108 -8.25 32.74 4.86
N GLU A 109 -7.72 33.46 3.88
CA GLU A 109 -8.37 33.71 2.59
C GLU A 109 -8.14 32.52 1.66
N GLN A 110 -9.03 31.52 1.70
CA GLN A 110 -8.99 30.45 0.71
C GLN A 110 -9.32 31.02 -0.68
N ALA A 111 -8.43 30.82 -1.64
CA ALA A 111 -8.72 31.14 -3.04
C ALA A 111 -10.04 30.46 -3.46
N PRO A 112 -10.93 31.16 -4.18
CA PRO A 112 -12.23 30.62 -4.54
C PRO A 112 -12.03 29.32 -5.33
N LYS A 113 -12.47 28.20 -4.77
CA LYS A 113 -12.47 26.91 -5.48
C LYS A 113 -13.30 27.10 -6.75
N LYS A 114 -12.64 27.07 -7.91
CA LYS A 114 -13.32 27.07 -9.21
C LYS A 114 -14.21 25.82 -9.24
N ARG A 115 -15.51 26.00 -9.00
CA ARG A 115 -16.49 24.92 -9.13
C ARG A 115 -16.43 24.48 -10.59
N ARG A 116 -15.89 23.27 -10.86
CA ARG A 116 -16.12 22.62 -12.16
C ARG A 116 -17.63 22.57 -12.31
N LYS A 117 -18.16 23.26 -13.33
CA LYS A 117 -19.56 23.11 -13.72
C LYS A 117 -19.71 21.66 -14.15
N VAL A 118 -20.16 20.80 -13.24
CA VAL A 118 -20.69 19.50 -13.62
C VAL A 118 -21.93 19.86 -14.42
N THR A 119 -21.83 19.75 -15.74
CA THR A 119 -23.01 19.68 -16.60
C THR A 119 -23.81 18.52 -16.07
N LYS A 120 -24.91 18.81 -15.36
CA LYS A 120 -25.89 17.79 -15.00
C LYS A 120 -26.30 17.17 -16.32
N LEU A 121 -25.83 15.95 -16.63
CA LEU A 121 -26.49 15.15 -17.65
C LEU A 121 -27.95 15.10 -17.19
N ALA A 122 -28.82 15.68 -18.01
CA ALA A 122 -30.22 15.77 -17.73
C ALA A 122 -30.71 14.38 -17.30
N LYS A 123 -31.41 14.33 -16.16
CA LYS A 123 -32.16 13.15 -15.72
C LYS A 123 -33.21 12.82 -16.78
N LYS A 124 -32.79 12.12 -17.84
CA LYS A 124 -33.67 11.55 -18.88
C LYS A 124 -33.85 10.04 -18.70
N LYS A 125 -33.32 9.46 -17.61
CA LYS A 125 -33.37 8.01 -17.36
C LYS A 125 -34.52 7.57 -16.45
N GLU A 126 -35.16 8.47 -15.69
CA GLU A 126 -36.28 8.09 -14.81
C GLU A 126 -37.56 7.77 -15.61
N VAL A 127 -37.91 8.59 -16.61
CA VAL A 127 -39.11 8.34 -17.45
C VAL A 127 -38.95 7.09 -18.33
N ALA A 128 -37.77 6.91 -18.93
CA ALA A 128 -37.49 5.74 -19.77
C ALA A 128 -37.45 4.42 -18.98
N ALA A 129 -37.19 4.45 -17.67
CA ALA A 129 -37.25 3.27 -16.82
C ALA A 129 -38.71 2.91 -16.45
N VAL A 130 -39.54 3.91 -16.14
CA VAL A 130 -40.96 3.71 -15.83
C VAL A 130 -41.73 3.16 -17.04
N GLU A 131 -41.51 3.73 -18.23
CA GLU A 131 -42.15 3.23 -19.46
C GLU A 131 -41.72 1.79 -19.80
N LYS A 132 -40.45 1.43 -19.56
CA LYS A 132 -39.98 0.04 -19.75
C LYS A 132 -40.60 -0.93 -18.75
N LEU A 133 -40.79 -0.51 -17.50
CA LEU A 133 -41.44 -1.33 -16.47
C LEU A 133 -42.93 -1.53 -16.78
N GLU A 134 -43.64 -0.52 -17.28
CA GLU A 134 -45.04 -0.66 -17.72
C GLU A 134 -45.20 -1.61 -18.93
N VAL A 135 -44.23 -1.61 -19.86
CA VAL A 135 -44.22 -2.54 -21.00
C VAL A 135 -43.97 -3.98 -20.54
N LEU A 136 -43.06 -4.18 -19.58
CA LEU A 136 -42.81 -5.50 -19.00
C LEU A 136 -44.00 -6.00 -18.18
N GLU A 137 -44.66 -5.14 -17.41
CA GLU A 137 -45.85 -5.50 -16.65
C GLU A 137 -47.03 -5.91 -17.56
N LYS A 138 -47.14 -5.31 -18.76
CA LYS A 138 -48.11 -5.72 -19.77
C LYS A 138 -47.75 -7.07 -20.40
N LYS A 139 -46.46 -7.29 -20.70
CA LYS A 139 -45.96 -8.58 -21.22
C LYS A 139 -46.09 -9.72 -20.21
N GLU A 140 -46.03 -9.45 -18.90
CA GLU A 140 -46.24 -10.46 -17.86
C GLU A 140 -47.73 -10.75 -17.60
N LYS A 141 -48.62 -9.77 -17.88
CA LYS A 141 -50.07 -9.94 -17.75
C LYS A 141 -50.70 -10.64 -18.95
N GLU A 142 -50.16 -10.45 -20.15
CA GLU A 142 -50.47 -11.25 -21.34
C GLU A 142 -49.51 -12.44 -21.41
N GLY A 143 -49.75 -13.46 -20.60
CA GLY A 143 -48.98 -14.69 -20.68
C GLY A 143 -49.16 -15.35 -22.05
N ASP A 144 -48.08 -15.49 -22.82
CA ASP A 144 -47.90 -16.65 -23.67
C ASP A 144 -46.43 -16.95 -23.94
N ALA A 145 -46.15 -18.25 -23.94
CA ALA A 145 -44.92 -18.87 -24.35
C ALA A 145 -44.77 -18.78 -25.86
N GLU A 146 -43.55 -18.60 -26.35
CA GLU A 146 -42.89 -19.41 -27.39
C GLU A 146 -41.71 -18.64 -28.01
N GLU A 147 -40.77 -19.46 -28.44
CA GLU A 147 -39.38 -19.24 -28.77
C GLU A 147 -39.15 -18.66 -30.18
N GLU A 148 -37.88 -18.30 -30.40
CA GLU A 148 -37.11 -18.36 -31.65
C GLU A 148 -37.11 -17.18 -32.66
N GLU A 149 -35.86 -16.76 -32.86
CA GLU A 149 -35.19 -16.40 -34.11
C GLU A 149 -35.64 -15.17 -34.93
N LYS A 150 -34.71 -14.20 -34.97
CA LYS A 150 -34.26 -13.58 -36.23
C LYS A 150 -32.89 -12.91 -36.04
N GLU A 151 -31.88 -13.60 -36.56
CA GLU A 151 -30.59 -13.04 -36.98
C GLU A 151 -30.75 -12.23 -38.29
N GLU A 152 -29.95 -11.18 -38.44
CA GLU A 152 -29.27 -10.67 -39.65
C GLU A 152 -28.62 -9.33 -39.24
N GLU A 153 -27.34 -9.31 -38.88
CA GLU A 153 -26.14 -9.08 -39.74
C GLU A 153 -26.08 -7.69 -40.40
N GLU A 154 -25.14 -6.85 -39.93
CA GLU A 154 -24.09 -6.18 -40.72
C GLU A 154 -23.41 -5.07 -39.89
N GLY A 155 -22.07 -5.11 -39.80
CA GLY A 155 -21.27 -3.98 -39.30
C GLY A 155 -19.96 -4.35 -38.61
N GLU A 156 -19.03 -4.95 -39.36
CA GLU A 156 -17.65 -5.27 -38.98
C GLU A 156 -16.89 -4.06 -38.39
N GLU A 157 -16.29 -4.21 -37.20
CA GLU A 157 -15.00 -3.58 -36.88
C GLU A 157 -14.11 -4.61 -36.19
N ILE A 158 -12.97 -4.84 -36.82
CA ILE A 158 -11.96 -5.86 -36.55
C ILE A 158 -11.38 -5.68 -35.15
N LEU A 159 -11.56 -6.67 -34.28
CA LEU A 159 -10.77 -6.84 -33.06
C LEU A 159 -9.47 -7.54 -33.47
N GLU A 160 -8.36 -6.81 -33.41
CA GLU A 160 -7.01 -7.39 -33.47
C GLU A 160 -6.81 -8.33 -32.26
N ASP A 161 -6.84 -9.63 -32.57
CA ASP A 161 -6.31 -10.73 -31.78
C ASP A 161 -4.76 -10.70 -31.79
N GLU A 162 -4.14 -11.37 -30.82
CA GLU A 162 -2.68 -11.66 -30.64
C GLU A 162 -1.89 -10.81 -29.63
N GLU A 163 -2.14 -11.01 -28.32
CA GLU A 163 -1.09 -11.46 -27.36
C GLU A 163 -1.73 -11.91 -26.04
N LEU A 164 -2.58 -12.94 -26.10
CA LEU A 164 -3.13 -13.62 -24.93
C LEU A 164 -2.69 -15.08 -25.00
N GLU A 165 -1.49 -15.37 -24.50
CA GLU A 165 -1.04 -16.65 -23.96
C GLU A 165 0.49 -16.59 -23.73
N GLU A 166 0.91 -16.52 -22.46
CA GLU A 166 1.91 -17.43 -21.85
C GLU A 166 2.39 -16.87 -20.48
N GLU A 167 2.06 -17.63 -19.43
CA GLU A 167 2.67 -17.62 -18.08
C GLU A 167 2.37 -16.44 -17.15
N THR A 168 1.12 -16.34 -16.70
CA THR A 168 0.90 -15.85 -15.33
C THR A 168 1.07 -17.03 -14.36
N ASP A 169 2.04 -16.95 -13.45
CA ASP A 169 2.29 -17.88 -12.34
C ASP A 169 1.09 -18.05 -11.38
N TYR A 170 -0.04 -17.44 -11.71
CA TYR A 170 -1.24 -17.37 -10.89
C TYR A 170 -2.00 -18.70 -10.87
N VAL A 171 -1.88 -19.52 -11.92
CA VAL A 171 -2.58 -20.83 -11.97
C VAL A 171 -1.81 -21.91 -11.20
N ALA A 172 -0.48 -21.83 -11.13
CA ALA A 172 0.34 -22.86 -10.49
C ALA A 172 0.21 -22.89 -8.95
N ASN A 173 -0.16 -21.78 -8.32
CA ASN A 173 -0.18 -21.64 -6.84
C ASN A 173 -1.58 -21.51 -6.22
N TYR A 174 -2.66 -21.57 -7.01
CA TYR A 174 -4.01 -21.30 -6.50
C TYR A 174 -4.62 -22.48 -5.70
N PHE A 175 -3.99 -23.66 -5.73
CA PHE A 175 -4.42 -24.85 -4.99
C PHE A 175 -3.28 -25.58 -4.26
N ASP A 176 -2.16 -24.91 -3.98
CA ASP A 176 -1.18 -25.46 -3.03
C ASP A 176 -1.61 -25.08 -1.61
N ASN A 177 -2.33 -26.00 -0.94
CA ASN A 177 -2.84 -25.82 0.42
C ASN A 177 -1.74 -25.85 1.50
N GLY A 178 -0.50 -25.48 1.17
CA GLY A 178 0.57 -25.30 2.16
C GLY A 178 0.92 -26.57 2.94
N GLU A 179 0.62 -27.77 2.41
CA GLU A 179 0.97 -29.04 3.04
C GLU A 179 2.45 -29.43 2.81
N SER A 180 3.22 -28.66 2.05
CA SER A 180 4.66 -28.89 1.83
C SER A 180 5.58 -28.37 2.96
N PHE A 181 5.04 -27.76 4.01
CA PHE A 181 5.83 -27.32 5.17
C PHE A 181 5.98 -28.39 6.28
N LEU A 182 5.51 -29.62 6.02
CA LEU A 182 5.50 -30.71 7.00
C LEU A 182 6.43 -31.90 6.66
N ASP A 183 7.21 -31.81 5.59
CA ASP A 183 8.03 -32.96 5.14
C ASP A 183 9.46 -32.52 4.76
N GLU A 184 10.20 -32.00 5.73
CA GLU A 184 11.65 -32.22 5.86
C GLU A 184 12.16 -31.68 7.22
N GLU A 185 12.67 -32.62 8.04
CA GLU A 185 13.45 -32.44 9.28
C GLU A 185 12.69 -32.40 10.64
N GLU A 186 11.88 -33.43 10.91
CA GLU A 186 11.73 -33.99 12.26
C GLU A 186 12.88 -35.00 12.49
N ASP A 187 14.03 -34.51 12.95
CA ASP A 187 15.08 -35.35 13.55
C ASP A 187 16.01 -34.51 14.44
N ASN A 188 15.54 -34.17 15.65
CA ASN A 188 16.36 -34.25 16.86
C ASN A 188 15.51 -34.14 18.12
N ASP A 189 15.11 -35.32 18.59
CA ASP A 189 14.88 -35.64 19.98
C ASP A 189 16.05 -35.09 20.84
N ASP A 190 15.75 -34.38 21.93
CA ASP A 190 16.46 -34.58 23.21
C ASP A 190 15.81 -33.70 24.29
N GLY A 191 15.10 -34.37 25.18
CA GLY A 191 14.54 -33.78 26.39
C GLY A 191 15.63 -33.35 27.38
N TYR A 192 15.31 -32.34 28.18
CA TYR A 192 15.91 -32.25 29.50
C TYR A 192 14.90 -31.74 30.53
N VAL A 193 14.54 -32.67 31.40
CA VAL A 193 13.95 -32.45 32.71
C VAL A 193 15.04 -31.89 33.63
N PHE A 194 14.78 -30.78 34.30
CA PHE A 194 14.88 -30.60 35.76
C PHE A 194 14.20 -29.28 36.17
#